data_AF-A0A970K9Z2-F1
#
_entry.id   AF-A0A970K9Z2-F1
#
_cell.length_a   1.000
_cell.length_b   1.000
_cell.length_c   1.000
_cell.angle_alpha   90.00
_cell.angle_beta   90.00
_cell.angle_gamma   90.00
#
_symmetry.space_group_name_H-M   'P 1'
#
loop_
_entity.id
_entity.type
_entity.pdbx_description
1 polymer ?
#
loop_
_entity_poly.entity_id
_entity_poly.type
_entity_poly.pdbx_seq_one_letter_code
_entity_poly.pdbx_strand_id
1 'polypeptide(L)' 'MTEEEVKEYCREYLAPYKVPTLVEFIDELPRTNVGKPMRAELRRIEREKALKEGK' A
#
# COMPACT_ATOMS: atom_id res chain seq x y z
N MET A 1 8.55 12.78 -1.03
CA MET A 1 8.63 11.31 -1.08
C MET A 1 7.66 10.83 -2.13
N THR A 2 8.17 10.14 -3.13
CA THR A 2 7.45 9.63 -4.30
C THR A 2 7.42 8.10 -4.27
N GLU A 3 6.60 7.49 -5.12
CA GLU A 3 6.54 6.03 -5.26
C GLU A 3 7.89 5.46 -5.75
N GLU A 4 8.55 6.16 -6.68
CA GLU A 4 9.85 5.76 -7.23
C GLU A 4 10.94 5.76 -6.17
N GLU A 5 10.98 6.80 -5.31
CA GLU A 5 11.94 6.89 -4.21
C GLU A 5 11.78 5.74 -3.22
N VAL A 6 10.54 5.35 -2.89
CA VAL A 6 10.28 4.20 -2.01
C VAL A 6 10.72 2.90 -2.67
N LYS A 7 10.42 2.71 -3.95
CA LYS A 7 10.83 1.52 -4.71
C LYS A 7 12.35 1.42 -4.82
N GLU A 8 13.04 2.52 -5.06
CA GLU A 8 14.50 2.55 -5.18
C GLU A 8 15.18 2.20 -3.85
N TYR A 9 14.71 2.79 -2.75
CA TYR A 9 15.14 2.39 -1.41
C TYR A 9 14.93 0.89 -1.16
N CYS A 10 13.77 0.35 -1.51
CA CYS A 10 13.52 -1.08 -1.40
C CYS A 10 14.46 -1.95 -2.27
N ARG A 11 14.87 -1.49 -3.46
CA ARG A 11 15.79 -2.24 -4.34
C ARG A 11 17.20 -2.31 -3.78
N GLU A 12 17.66 -1.27 -3.09
CA GLU A 12 18.99 -1.22 -2.48
C GLU A 12 19.11 -2.22 -1.30
N TYR A 13 18.04 -2.36 -0.51
CA TYR A 13 18.08 -3.13 0.74
C TYR A 13 17.34 -4.49 0.71
N LEU A 14 16.51 -4.76 -0.31
CA LEU A 14 15.71 -5.99 -0.40
C LEU A 14 16.04 -6.80 -1.66
N ALA A 15 15.82 -8.11 -1.56
CA ALA A 15 15.85 -8.98 -2.74
C ALA A 15 14.79 -8.54 -3.78
N PRO A 16 15.03 -8.71 -5.09
CA PRO A 16 14.15 -8.18 -6.14
C PRO A 16 12.66 -8.56 -6.00
N TYR A 17 12.35 -9.78 -5.54
CA TYR A 17 10.97 -10.25 -5.36
C TYR A 17 10.24 -9.65 -4.15
N LYS A 18 10.96 -8.97 -3.25
CA LYS A 18 10.38 -8.28 -2.08
C LYS A 18 10.13 -6.80 -2.33
N VAL A 19 10.54 -6.28 -3.49
CA VAL A 19 10.28 -4.90 -3.87
C VAL A 19 8.79 -4.77 -4.20
N PRO A 20 8.07 -3.78 -3.63
CA PRO A 20 6.64 -3.62 -3.85
C PRO A 20 6.34 -3.24 -5.29
N THR A 21 5.33 -3.86 -5.89
CA THR A 21 4.87 -3.56 -7.26
C THR A 21 4.12 -2.22 -7.32
N LEU A 22 3.36 -1.89 -6.27
CA LEU A 22 2.54 -0.69 -6.13
C LEU A 22 2.84 -0.05 -4.77
N VAL A 23 3.00 1.27 -4.74
CA VAL A 23 3.12 2.06 -3.51
C VAL A 23 2.07 3.17 -3.55
N GLU A 24 1.16 3.14 -2.58
CA GLU A 24 0.17 4.19 -2.38
C GLU A 24 0.41 4.92 -1.06
N PHE A 25 0.22 6.24 -1.08
CA PHE A 25 0.23 7.07 0.10
C PHE A 25 -1.20 7.35 0.55
N ILE A 26 -1.47 7.08 1.81
CA ILE A 26 -2.75 7.35 2.46
C ILE A 26 -2.49 8.23 3.68
N ASP A 27 -3.44 9.11 4.01
CA ASP A 27 -3.31 10.01 5.15
C ASP A 27 -3.29 9.24 6.48
N GLU A 28 -4.09 8.18 6.57
CA GLU A 28 -4.14 7.31 7.76
C GLU A 28 -4.34 5.83 7.43
N LEU A 29 -3.75 4.97 8.26
CA LEU A 29 -4.01 3.54 8.22
C LEU A 29 -5.32 3.23 8.93
N PRO A 30 -6.23 2.44 8.33
CA PRO A 30 -7.42 1.97 9.02
C PRO A 30 -6.98 1.07 10.18
N ARG A 31 -7.47 1.39 11.38
CA ARG A 31 -7.09 0.71 12.62
C ARG A 31 -8.32 0.17 13.32
N THR A 32 -8.13 -0.89 14.10
CA THR A 32 -9.15 -1.39 15.02
C THR A 32 -9.37 -0.40 16.16
N ASN A 33 -10.43 -0.59 16.95
CA ASN A 33 -10.69 0.19 18.17
C ASN A 33 -9.52 0.17 19.19
N VAL A 34 -8.60 -0.79 19.07
CA VAL A 34 -7.39 -0.90 19.90
C VAL A 34 -6.11 -0.54 19.14
N GLY A 35 -6.22 0.12 17.97
CA GLY A 35 -5.10 0.71 17.23
C GLY A 35 -4.34 -0.22 16.29
N LYS A 36 -4.76 -1.49 16.11
CA LYS A 36 -4.07 -2.43 15.22
C LYS A 36 -4.45 -2.19 13.76
N PRO A 37 -3.50 -2.25 12.79
CA PRO A 37 -3.83 -2.09 11.38
C PRO A 37 -4.87 -3.12 10.88
N MET A 38 -5.92 -2.66 10.21
CA MET A 38 -6.99 -3.48 9.66
C MET A 38 -6.71 -3.85 8.20
N ARG A 39 -6.00 -4.97 8.00
CA ARG A 39 -5.66 -5.48 6.67
C ARG A 39 -6.89 -5.80 5.80
N ALA A 40 -8.01 -6.20 6.43
CA ALA A 40 -9.25 -6.50 5.70
C ALA A 40 -9.84 -5.24 5.05
N GLU A 41 -9.78 -4.11 5.77
CA GLU A 41 -10.29 -2.83 5.30
C GLU A 41 -9.40 -2.23 4.21
N LEU A 42 -8.08 -2.30 4.38
CA LEU A 42 -7.13 -1.93 3.32
C LEU A 42 -7.43 -2.65 1.99
N ARG A 43 -7.69 -3.97 2.04
CA ARG A 43 -8.08 -4.73 0.85
C ARG A 43 -9.46 -4.35 0.29
N ARG A 44 -10.38 -3.84 1.11
CA ARG A 44 -11.70 -3.38 0.66
C ARG A 44 -11.54 -2.06 -0.09
N ILE A 45 -10.82 -1.11 0.48
CA ILE A 45 -10.51 0.20 -0.13
C ILE A 45 -9.86 0.00 -1.50
N GLU A 46 -8.84 -0.86 -1.58
CA GLU A 46 -8.17 -1.16 -2.86
C GLU A 46 -9.12 -1.72 -3.91
N ARG A 47 -9.98 -2.67 -3.53
CA ARG A 47 -10.97 -3.26 -4.44
C ARG A 47 -12.02 -2.26 -4.89
N GLU A 48 -12.46 -1.37 -4.02
CA GLU A 48 -13.41 -0.31 -4.36
C GLU A 48 -12.78 0.73 -5.28
N LYS A 49 -11.51 1.08 -5.09
CA LYS A 49 -10.73 1.91 -6.01
C LYS A 49 -10.68 1.27 -7.40
N ALA A 50 -10.24 0.02 -7.49
CA ALA A 50 -10.16 -0.72 -8.76
C ALA A 50 -11.51 -0.79 -9.50
N LEU A 51 -12.63 -0.88 -8.75
CA LEU A 51 -13.97 -0.88 -9.33
C LEU A 51 -14.41 0.51 -9.83
N LYS A 52 -14.03 1.58 -9.13
CA LYS A 52 -14.34 2.97 -9.49
C LYS A 52 -13.49 3.48 -10.66
N GLU A 53 -12.24 3.02 -10.74
CA GLU A 53 -11.31 3.39 -11.81
C GLU A 53 -11.56 2.62 -13.11
N GLY A 54 -12.54 1.71 -13.13
CA GLY A 54 -13.19 1.24 -14.34
C GLY A 54 -12.23 0.65 -15.37
N LYS A 55 -11.89 -0.62 -15.16
CA LYS A 55 -11.63 -1.52 -16.28
C LYS A 55 -12.88 -2.36 -16.55
#